data_AF-A0A2V9UQ06-F1
#
_entry.id   AF-A0A2V9UQ06-F1
#
_cell.length_a   1.000
_cell.length_b   1.000
_cell.length_c   1.000
_cell.angle_alpha   90.00
_cell.angle_beta   90.00
_cell.angle_gamma   90.00
#
_symmetry.space_group_name_H-M   'P 1'
#
loop_
_entity.id
_entity.type
_entity.pdbx_description
1 polymer ?
#
loop_
_entity_poly.entity_id
_entity_poly.type
_entity_poly.pdbx_seq_one_letter_code
_entity_poly.pdbx_strand_id
1 'polypeptide(L)' 'MPFKSKAQRRKFAQLLVEGKISNQTFEEWNRETGAKKLPERVGRTPSEKKPKRNVRRLRSGGGEN' A
#
# COMPACT_ATOMS: atom_id res chain seq x y z
N MET A 1 -13.94 10.61 4.44
CA MET A 1 -13.28 10.39 3.13
C MET A 1 -11.87 9.88 3.37
N PRO A 2 -11.61 8.58 3.20
CA PRO A 2 -10.33 7.98 3.57
C PRO A 2 -9.20 8.39 2.60
N PHE A 3 -7.98 8.57 3.13
CA PHE A 3 -6.78 8.83 2.34
C PHE A 3 -6.37 7.58 1.58
N LYS A 4 -6.26 7.68 0.26
CA LYS A 4 -5.84 6.55 -0.58
C LYS A 4 -4.32 6.33 -0.55
N SER A 5 -3.55 7.33 -0.13
CA SER A 5 -2.07 7.29 -0.13
C SER A 5 -1.45 8.28 0.83
N LYS A 6 -0.18 8.03 1.20
CA LYS A 6 0.60 8.91 2.07
C LYS A 6 0.80 10.32 1.49
N ALA A 7 1.05 10.42 0.19
CA ALA A 7 1.20 11.72 -0.48
C ALA A 7 -0.08 12.58 -0.41
N GLN A 8 -1.25 11.94 -0.44
CA GLN A 8 -2.53 12.63 -0.30
C GLN A 8 -2.69 13.17 1.12
N ARG A 9 -2.37 12.37 2.15
CA ARG A 9 -2.39 12.83 3.55
C ARG A 9 -1.47 14.03 3.79
N ARG A 10 -0.29 14.07 3.17
CA ARG A 10 0.65 15.21 3.25
C ARG A 10 0.06 16.49 2.65
N LYS A 11 -0.59 16.41 1.48
CA LYS A 11 -1.27 17.56 0.87
C LYS A 11 -2.39 18.10 1.76
N PHE A 12 -3.16 17.23 2.39
CA PHE A 12 -4.22 17.66 3.30
C PHE A 12 -3.69 18.22 4.63
N ALA A 13 -2.56 17.71 5.14
CA ALA A 13 -1.89 18.33 6.28
C ALA A 13 -1.44 19.77 5.98
N GLN A 14 -0.96 20.03 4.76
CA GLN A 14 -0.64 21.40 4.32
C GLN A 14 -1.89 22.29 4.34
N LEU A 15 -3.02 21.80 3.82
CA LEU A 15 -4.29 22.53 3.82
C LEU A 15 -4.81 22.81 5.24
N LEU A 16 -4.53 21.92 6.19
CA LEU A 16 -4.85 22.13 7.61
C LEU A 16 -3.99 23.25 8.22
N VAL A 17 -2.69 23.26 7.92
CA VAL A 17 -1.79 24.34 8.36
C VAL A 17 -2.15 25.68 7.72
N GLU A 18 -2.58 25.66 6.46
CA GLU A 18 -3.10 26.83 5.76
C GLU A 18 -4.50 27.28 6.26
N GLY A 19 -5.15 26.52 7.14
CA GLY A 19 -6.49 26.84 7.67
C GLY A 19 -7.64 26.63 6.69
N LYS A 20 -7.40 25.93 5.56
CA LYS A 20 -8.41 25.63 4.53
C LYS A 20 -9.30 24.45 4.88
N ILE A 21 -8.91 23.63 5.86
CA ILE A 21 -9.71 22.54 6.42
C ILE A 21 -9.61 22.55 7.95
N SER A 22 -10.65 22.04 8.62
CA SER A 22 -10.66 21.93 10.09
C SER A 22 -9.91 20.68 10.56
N ASN A 23 -9.32 20.75 11.77
CA ASN A 23 -8.66 19.60 12.41
C ASN A 23 -9.62 18.41 12.55
N GLN A 24 -10.88 18.68 12.89
CA GLN A 24 -11.91 17.65 12.99
C GLN A 24 -12.07 16.89 11.66
N THR A 25 -12.12 17.60 10.52
CA THR A 25 -12.23 16.99 9.19
C THR A 25 -11.03 16.10 8.88
N PHE A 26 -9.82 16.54 9.23
CA PHE A 26 -8.61 15.74 9.04
C PHE A 26 -8.60 14.49 9.92
N GLU A 27 -8.99 14.61 11.19
CA GLU A 27 -9.05 13.50 12.15
C GLU A 27 -10.09 12.45 11.76
N GLU A 28 -11.27 12.86 11.30
CA GLU A 28 -12.31 11.96 10.80
C GLU A 28 -11.78 11.13 9.61
N TRP A 29 -11.06 11.76 8.69
CA TRP A 29 -10.46 11.07 7.55
C TRP A 29 -9.29 10.18 7.95
N ASN A 30 -8.52 10.59 8.95
CA ASN A 30 -7.40 9.82 9.49
C ASN A 30 -7.89 8.56 10.24
N ARG A 31 -9.03 8.67 10.94
CA ARG A 31 -9.72 7.57 11.62
C ARG A 31 -10.30 6.57 10.60
N GLU A 32 -10.96 7.06 9.56
CA GLU A 32 -11.52 6.21 8.48
C GLU A 32 -10.46 5.47 7.67
N THR A 33 -9.28 6.07 7.47
CA THR A 33 -8.20 5.45 6.67
C THR A 33 -7.64 4.18 7.34
N GLY A 34 -7.72 4.10 8.67
CA GLY A 34 -7.26 2.97 9.47
C GLY A 34 -5.74 2.74 9.43
N ALA A 35 -5.25 1.85 10.29
CA ALA A 35 -3.83 1.49 10.42
C ALA A 35 -3.28 0.65 9.24
N LYS A 36 -4.00 0.60 8.11
CA LYS A 36 -3.58 -0.16 6.93
C LYS A 36 -2.34 0.51 6.33
N LYS A 37 -1.34 -0.30 5.96
CA LYS A 37 -0.12 0.20 5.33
C LYS A 37 -0.46 0.79 3.96
N LEU A 38 -0.66 2.11 3.93
CA LEU A 38 -1.00 2.83 2.70
C LEU A 38 0.20 2.86 1.74
N PRO A 39 -0.04 2.70 0.43
CA PRO A 39 0.99 2.94 -0.58
C PRO A 39 1.41 4.42 -0.59
N GLU A 40 2.62 4.69 -1.08
CA GLU A 40 3.14 6.06 -1.17
C GLU A 40 2.35 6.93 -2.16
N ARG A 41 1.91 6.36 -3.29
CA ARG A 41 1.10 7.03 -4.33
C ARG A 41 -0.02 6.11 -4.81
N VAL A 42 -1.18 6.70 -5.13
CA VAL A 42 -2.31 5.98 -5.74
C VAL A 42 -2.00 5.82 -7.22
N GLY A 43 -1.32 4.74 -7.56
CA GLY A 43 -0.85 4.48 -8.91
C GLY A 43 -0.20 3.12 -8.89
N ARG A 44 -0.63 2.25 -9.82
CA ARG A 44 -0.27 0.83 -9.99
C ARG A 44 0.87 0.43 -9.05
N THR A 45 0.50 -0.15 -7.91
CA THR A 45 1.47 -0.94 -7.16
C THR A 45 2.00 -1.97 -8.15
N PRO A 46 3.32 -2.07 -8.41
CA PRO A 46 3.85 -3.33 -8.88
C PRO A 46 3.64 -4.30 -7.71
N SER A 47 2.44 -4.87 -7.65
CA SER A 47 2.11 -5.96 -6.75
C SER A 47 3.24 -6.96 -6.94
N GLU A 48 3.95 -7.20 -5.85
CA GLU A 48 5.11 -8.07 -5.70
C GLU A 48 5.24 -9.02 -6.88
N LYS A 49 6.29 -8.85 -7.69
CA LYS A 49 6.71 -9.91 -8.60
C LYS A 49 7.04 -11.10 -7.72
N LYS A 50 6.04 -11.95 -7.46
CA LYS A 50 6.20 -13.25 -6.81
C LYS A 50 7.38 -13.90 -7.52
N PRO A 51 8.42 -14.36 -6.81
CA PRO A 51 9.51 -15.05 -7.46
C PRO A 51 8.87 -16.19 -8.26
N LYS A 52 9.03 -16.15 -9.60
CA LYS A 52 8.64 -17.27 -10.45
C LYS A 52 9.42 -18.44 -9.91
N ARG A 53 8.75 -19.34 -9.19
CA ARG A 53 9.36 -20.59 -8.75
C ARG A 53 9.69 -21.34 -10.04
N ASN A 54 10.95 -21.23 -10.44
CA ASN A 54 11.50 -21.86 -11.60
C ASN A 54 11.55 -23.36 -11.29
N VAL A 55 10.41 -24.05 -11.45
CA VAL A 55 10.37 -25.52 -11.36
C VAL A 55 10.94 -26.04 -12.65
N ARG A 56 12.26 -25.91 -12.79
CA ARG A 56 13.02 -26.53 -13.86
C ARG A 56 14.04 -27.47 -13.25
N ARG A 57 13.59 -28.67 -12.90
CA ARG A 57 14.15 -29.88 -13.52
C ARG A 57 13.29 -31.11 -13.25
N LEU A 58 12.64 -31.52 -14.33
CA LEU A 58 12.34 -32.91 -14.62
C LEU A 58 13.62 -33.76 -14.50
N ARG A 59 13.45 -34.98 -13.99
CA ARG A 59 14.17 -36.22 -14.35
C ARG A 59 15.54 -36.53 -13.71
N SER A 60 15.51 -37.38 -12.69
CA SER A 60 16.33 -38.59 -12.46
C SER A 60 15.46 -39.49 -11.55
N GLY A 61 15.06 -40.73 -11.85
CA GLY A 61 15.83 -41.83 -12.44
C GLY A 61 16.55 -42.58 -11.31
N GLY A 62 15.96 -43.66 -10.79
CA GLY A 62 16.64 -44.74 -10.04
C GLY A 62 16.46 -44.77 -8.51
N GLY A 63 16.04 -45.93 -7.98
CA GLY A 63 16.08 -46.25 -6.55
C GLY A 63 15.15 -47.40 -6.12
N GLU A 64 15.64 -48.64 -6.25
CA GLU A 64 15.11 -49.91 -5.70
C GLU A 64 14.79 -49.88 -4.19
N ASN A 65 13.68 -50.50 -3.77
CA ASN A 65 13.61 -51.70 -2.90
C ASN A 65 12.17 -52.22 -2.85
#